data_AF-J5HEX6-F1
#
_entry.id   AF-J5HEX6-F1
#
_cell.length_a   1.000
_cell.length_b   1.000
_cell.length_c   1.000
_cell.angle_alpha   90.00
_cell.angle_beta   90.00
_cell.angle_gamma   90.00
#
_symmetry.space_group_name_H-M   'P 1'
#
loop_
_entity.id
_entity.type
_entity.pdbx_description
1 polymer ?
#
loop_
_entity_poly.entity_id
_entity_poly.type
_entity_poly.pdbx_seq_one_letter_code
_entity_poly.pdbx_strand_id
1 'polypeptide(L)' 'MTIAGKIAQHSYEKDGMKRSAIEIIAREVEFGEKPKGYTGSMDDDGREIPGHIVSDDDIPF' A
#
# COMPACT_ATOMS: atom_id res chain seq x y z
N MET A 1 0.01 -6.47 -12.37
CA MET A 1 -0.16 -5.28 -11.53
C MET A 1 0.99 -4.35 -11.83
N THR A 2 0.69 -3.10 -12.10
CA THR A 2 1.67 -2.08 -12.48
C THR A 2 1.44 -0.85 -11.62
N ILE A 3 2.51 -0.30 -11.04
CA ILE A 3 2.46 0.97 -10.29
C ILE A 3 3.39 1.95 -11.00
N ALA A 4 2.86 3.11 -11.38
CA ALA A 4 3.64 4.22 -11.90
C ALA A 4 3.62 5.37 -10.90
N GLY A 5 4.79 5.93 -10.57
CA GLY A 5 4.92 6.86 -9.47
C GLY A 5 6.29 7.53 -9.38
N LYS A 6 6.54 8.20 -8.24
CA LYS A 6 7.85 8.71 -7.86
C LYS A 6 8.44 7.83 -6.77
N ILE A 7 9.76 7.67 -6.79
CA ILE A 7 10.50 7.02 -5.71
C ILE A 7 10.92 8.09 -4.71
N ALA A 8 10.66 7.85 -3.43
CA ALA A 8 11.18 8.62 -2.31
C ALA A 8 12.01 7.70 -1.42
N GLN A 9 13.10 8.22 -0.85
CA GLN A 9 13.95 7.48 0.07
C GLN A 9 14.07 8.26 1.36
N HIS A 10 13.71 7.62 2.46
CA HIS A 10 13.69 8.21 3.79
C HIS A 10 14.71 7.49 4.68
N SER A 11 15.44 8.24 5.49
CA SER A 11 16.35 7.69 6.50
C SER A 11 15.93 8.20 7.86
N TYR A 12 15.75 7.30 8.82
CA TYR A 12 15.27 7.63 10.16
C TYR A 12 15.97 6.77 11.21
N GLU A 13 15.85 7.16 12.48
CA GLU A 13 16.37 6.39 13.60
C GLU A 13 15.23 5.72 14.37
N LYS A 14 15.37 4.42 14.64
CA LYS A 14 14.41 3.66 15.46
C LYS A 14 15.18 2.67 16.34
N ASP A 15 14.92 2.72 17.64
CA ASP A 15 15.60 1.92 18.67
C ASP A 15 17.13 2.14 18.69
N GLY A 16 17.59 3.38 18.46
CA GLY A 16 19.01 3.74 18.40
C GLY A 16 19.74 3.24 17.14
N MET A 17 19.01 2.68 16.17
CA MET A 17 19.56 2.17 14.91
C MET A 17 19.04 2.98 13.73
N LYS A 18 19.94 3.41 12.85
CA LYS A 18 19.58 4.06 11.59
C LYS A 18 18.97 3.05 10.62
N ARG A 19 17.82 3.39 10.06
CA ARG A 19 17.09 2.61 9.06
C ARG A 19 16.84 3.47 7.83
N SER A 20 16.65 2.81 6.69
CA SER A 20 16.24 3.45 5.44
C SER A 20 15.00 2.78 4.86
N ALA A 21 14.03 3.56 4.43
CA ALA A 21 12.85 3.11 3.70
C ALA A 21 12.87 3.65 2.27
N ILE A 22 12.45 2.82 1.32
CA ILE A 22 12.17 3.23 -0.05
C ILE A 22 10.65 3.18 -0.21
N GLU A 23 10.09 4.31 -0.62
CA GLU A 23 8.66 4.48 -0.80
C GLU A 23 8.35 4.79 -2.27
N ILE A 24 7.26 4.22 -2.77
CA ILE A 24 6.74 4.56 -4.09
C ILE A 24 5.46 5.35 -3.90
N ILE A 25 5.56 6.65 -4.19
CA ILE A 25 4.41 7.55 -4.22
C ILE A 25 3.71 7.33 -5.57
N ALA A 26 2.71 6.44 -5.55
CA ALA A 26 1.95 6.05 -6.73
C ALA A 26 1.12 7.23 -7.26
N ARG A 27 1.12 7.41 -8.58
CA ARG A 27 0.17 8.28 -9.29
C ARG A 27 -0.89 7.47 -10.01
N GLU A 28 -0.49 6.31 -10.54
CA GLU A 28 -1.36 5.39 -11.26
C GLU A 28 -1.09 3.97 -10.78
N VAL A 29 -2.17 3.21 -10.57
CA VAL A 29 -2.12 1.79 -10.19
C VAL A 29 -3.03 1.02 -11.13
N GLU A 30 -2.45 0.10 -11.88
CA GLU A 30 -3.18 -0.83 -12.72
C GLU A 30 -3.17 -2.20 -12.06
N PHE A 31 -4.37 -2.65 -11.66
CA PHE A 31 -4.57 -4.03 -11.25
C PHE A 31 -4.64 -4.89 -12.51
N GLY A 32 -3.88 -6.00 -12.54
CA GLY A 32 -3.92 -6.91 -13.69
C GLY A 32 -5.30 -7.55 -13.87
N GLU A 33 -5.47 -8.35 -14.93
CA GLU A 33 -6.73 -9.05 -15.15
C GLU A 33 -7.20 -9.78 -13.90
N LYS A 34 -8.42 -9.48 -13.48
CA LYS A 34 -9.05 -10.18 -12.37
C LYS A 34 -9.24 -11.65 -12.76
N PRO A 35 -8.96 -12.61 -11.86
CA PRO A 35 -9.18 -14.02 -12.14
C PRO A 35 -10.62 -14.27 -12.61
N LYS A 36 -10.81 -15.18 -13.57
CA LYS A 36 -12.15 -15.58 -14.03
C LYS A 36 -12.97 -16.06 -12.82
N GLY A 37 -14.14 -15.45 -12.61
CA GLY A 37 -15.01 -15.72 -11.46
C GLY A 37 -14.89 -14.72 -10.30
N TYR A 38 -14.06 -13.68 -10.42
CA TYR A 38 -14.03 -12.57 -9.45
C TYR A 38 -15.33 -11.75 -9.56
N THR A 39 -16.33 -12.08 -8.75
CA THR A 39 -17.47 -11.19 -8.48
C THR A 39 -16.95 -10.11 -7.55
N GLY A 40 -16.60 -8.95 -8.10
CA GLY A 40 -16.27 -7.79 -7.28
C GLY A 40 -17.51 -7.40 -6.51
N SER A 41 -17.53 -7.68 -5.20
CA SER A 41 -18.47 -7.03 -4.30
C SER A 41 -18.12 -5.54 -4.31
N MET A 42 -18.89 -4.74 -5.02
CA MET A 42 -19.08 -3.36 -4.62
C MET A 42 -19.93 -3.40 -3.34
N ASP A 43 -19.29 -3.71 -2.22
CA ASP A 43 -19.90 -3.47 -0.92
C ASP A 43 -19.70 -1.99 -0.62
N ASP A 44 -20.69 -1.20 -1.03
CA ASP A 44 -21.01 0.17 -0.56
C ASP A 44 -21.42 0.17 0.93
N ASP A 45 -20.77 -0.68 1.74
CA ASP A 45 -21.14 -0.90 3.13
C ASP A 45 -19.95 -1.46 3.92
N GLY A 46 -18.94 -0.61 4.17
CA GLY A 46 -18.02 -0.72 5.32
C GLY A 46 -17.31 -2.05 5.58
N ARG A 47 -17.14 -2.93 4.58
CA ARG A 47 -16.53 -4.26 4.77
C ARG A 47 -15.14 -4.34 4.18
N GLU A 48 -14.21 -4.61 5.09
CA GLU A 48 -12.80 -4.91 4.93
C GLU A 48 -12.44 -5.70 3.66
N ILE A 49 -11.62 -5.08 2.82
CA ILE A 49 -10.79 -5.77 1.84
C ILE A 49 -9.80 -6.70 2.57
N PRO A 50 -9.60 -7.96 2.13
CA PRO A 50 -8.56 -8.83 2.68
C PRO A 50 -7.17 -8.28 2.36
N GLY A 51 -6.65 -7.55 3.32
CA GLY A 51 -5.30 -7.01 3.44
C GLY A 51 -5.14 -6.65 4.91
N HIS A 52 -3.96 -6.78 5.48
CA HIS A 52 -3.76 -6.33 6.85
C HIS A 52 -4.08 -4.82 6.87
N ILE A 53 -5.17 -4.42 7.53
CA ILE A 53 -5.34 -3.02 7.88
C ILE A 53 -4.18 -2.72 8.81
N VAL A 54 -3.28 -1.88 8.33
CA VAL A 54 -2.23 -1.27 9.14
C VAL A 54 -2.83 -0.02 9.76
N SER A 55 -2.66 0.15 11.07
CA SER A 55 -3.08 1.37 11.72
C SER A 55 -2.29 2.55 11.13
N ASP A 56 -2.88 3.74 11.07
CA ASP A 56 -2.14 4.95 10.71
C ASP A 56 -0.94 5.17 11.65
N ASP A 57 -1.03 4.70 12.90
CA ASP A 57 0.07 4.70 13.87
C ASP A 57 1.25 3.78 13.48
N ASP A 58 0.99 2.77 12.64
CA ASP A 58 1.99 1.83 12.13
C ASP A 58 2.65 2.33 10.82
N ILE A 59 2.17 3.44 10.25
CA ILE A 59 2.72 4.07 9.05
C ILE A 59 3.79 5.08 9.47
N PRO A 60 5.10 4.79 9.30
CA PRO A 60 6.14 5.77 9.59
C PRO A 60 6.09 6.90 8.54
N PHE A 61 6.09 8.16 9.01
CA PHE A 61 6.15 9.39 8.21
C PHE A 61 7.53 9.68 7.59
#